data_AF-A0A7W2S1G3-F1
#
_entry.id   AF-A0A7W2S1G3-F1
#
_cell.length_a   1.000
_cell.length_b   1.000
_cell.length_c   1.000
_cell.angle_alpha   90.00
_cell.angle_beta   90.00
_cell.angle_gamma   90.00
#
_symmetry.space_group_name_H-M   'P 1'
#
loop_
_entity.id
_entity.type
_entity.pdbx_description
1 polymer ?
#
loop_
_entity_poly.entity_id
_entity_poly.type
_entity_poly.pdbx_seq_one_letter_code
_entity_poly.pdbx_strand_id
1 'polypeptide(L)'
;MPQYENYLSESGNFKVYSLDESVYLKDKNSNSKPNEYDKRDLSIAYHYGEPEGAMISPTEDYVVVVGHGISIYPLNQKYGIESVELFNDPNSQMWTNGIHIESYDQPDDSWETGGPYWLWFRFVSIEDDKTCVFKMNAKTHELLKVD
;
A
#
# COMPACT_ATOMS: atom_id res chain seq x y z
N MET A 1 7.01 13.72 -23.47
CA MET A 1 7.94 12.67 -23.00
C MET A 1 7.12 11.41 -22.83
N PRO A 2 7.63 10.20 -23.13
CA PRO A 2 6.90 8.99 -22.76
C PRO A 2 6.76 9.00 -21.24
N GLN A 3 5.52 8.99 -20.76
CA GLN A 3 5.22 8.91 -19.33
C GLN A 3 5.67 7.52 -18.90
N TYR A 4 6.72 7.44 -18.08
CA TYR A 4 7.25 6.16 -17.64
C TYR A 4 6.33 5.60 -16.57
N GLU A 5 5.59 4.54 -16.93
CA GLU A 5 4.86 3.73 -15.97
C GLU A 5 5.87 3.04 -15.04
N ASN A 6 5.84 3.37 -13.75
CA ASN A 6 6.61 2.65 -12.75
C ASN A 6 5.75 1.53 -12.16
N TYR A 7 6.21 0.28 -12.28
CA TYR A 7 5.52 -0.88 -11.73
C TYR A 7 5.79 -0.99 -10.23
N LEU A 8 4.74 -1.07 -9.40
CA LEU A 8 4.88 -1.10 -7.95
C LEU A 8 4.51 -2.45 -7.34
N SER A 9 3.40 -3.06 -7.76
CA SER A 9 2.93 -4.34 -7.21
C SER A 9 1.90 -5.02 -8.12
N GLU A 10 1.76 -6.34 -8.00
CA GLU A 10 0.73 -7.12 -8.71
C GLU A 10 0.29 -8.34 -7.90
N SER A 11 -0.99 -8.66 -8.02
CA SER A 11 -1.67 -9.81 -7.40
C SER A 11 -2.40 -10.62 -8.48
N GLY A 12 -3.30 -11.53 -8.10
CA GLY A 12 -4.06 -12.32 -9.06
C GLY A 12 -4.98 -11.44 -9.91
N ASN A 13 -5.72 -10.52 -9.27
CA ASN A 13 -6.73 -9.70 -9.93
C ASN A 13 -6.32 -8.24 -10.15
N PHE A 14 -5.32 -7.73 -9.43
CA PHE A 14 -4.98 -6.30 -9.47
C PHE A 14 -3.52 -6.03 -9.82
N LYS A 15 -3.27 -4.91 -10.48
CA LYS A 15 -1.95 -4.33 -10.74
C LYS A 15 -1.92 -2.90 -10.22
N VAL A 16 -0.84 -2.53 -9.53
CA VAL A 16 -0.58 -1.19 -9.00
C VAL A 16 0.67 -0.63 -9.67
N TYR A 17 0.55 0.58 -10.20
CA TYR A 17 1.64 1.28 -10.88
C TYR A 17 1.48 2.78 -10.66
N SER A 18 2.54 3.55 -10.91
CA SER A 18 2.47 5.02 -10.88
C SER A 18 2.83 5.63 -12.23
N LEU A 19 2.30 6.84 -12.43
CA LEU A 19 2.73 7.80 -13.43
C LEU A 19 3.12 9.05 -12.67
N ASP A 20 4.43 9.30 -12.58
CA ASP A 20 5.00 10.33 -11.70
C ASP A 20 4.50 10.13 -10.25
N GLU A 21 3.90 11.17 -9.67
CA GLU A 21 3.39 11.24 -8.29
C GLU A 21 2.02 10.54 -8.10
N SER A 22 1.34 10.19 -9.21
CA SER A 22 -0.01 9.64 -9.17
C SER A 22 0.02 8.11 -9.25
N VAL A 23 -0.71 7.46 -8.36
CA VAL A 23 -0.76 5.99 -8.27
C VAL A 23 -2.10 5.48 -8.75
N TYR A 24 -2.04 4.43 -9.57
CA TYR A 24 -3.18 3.84 -10.23
C TYR A 24 -3.32 2.36 -9.89
N LEU A 25 -4.58 1.95 -9.72
CA LEU A 25 -5.00 0.57 -9.57
C LEU A 25 -5.73 0.12 -10.83
N LYS A 26 -5.27 -0.98 -11.39
CA LYS A 26 -5.91 -1.67 -12.50
C LYS A 26 -6.52 -2.98 -12.03
N ASP A 27 -7.81 -3.16 -12.28
CA ASP A 27 -8.50 -4.45 -12.19
C ASP A 27 -8.32 -5.22 -13.51
N LYS A 28 -7.67 -6.38 -13.44
CA LYS A 28 -7.37 -7.23 -14.60
C LYS A 28 -8.58 -7.99 -15.11
N ASN A 29 -9.65 -8.12 -14.32
CA ASN A 29 -10.87 -8.83 -14.73
C ASN A 29 -11.76 -7.95 -15.61
N SER A 30 -11.77 -6.64 -15.39
CA SER A 30 -12.57 -5.68 -16.17
C SER A 30 -11.80 -5.01 -17.31
N ASN A 31 -10.48 -5.20 -17.36
CA ASN A 31 -9.61 -4.58 -18.36
C ASN A 31 -9.11 -5.58 -19.41
N SER A 32 -9.38 -5.30 -20.69
CA SER A 32 -8.92 -6.13 -21.82
C SER A 32 -7.42 -6.01 -22.10
N LYS A 33 -6.73 -5.05 -21.48
CA LYS A 33 -5.30 -4.77 -21.64
C LYS A 33 -4.62 -4.66 -20.27
N PRO A 34 -4.29 -5.79 -19.63
CA PRO A 34 -3.71 -5.80 -18.28
C PRO A 34 -2.34 -5.10 -18.19
N ASN A 35 -1.62 -4.98 -19.32
CA ASN A 35 -0.26 -4.47 -19.36
C ASN A 35 -0.12 -3.04 -19.90
N GLU A 36 -1.21 -2.37 -20.28
CA GLU A 36 -1.18 -0.99 -20.81
C GLU A 36 -2.05 -0.08 -19.93
N TYR A 37 -1.66 1.19 -19.71
CA TYR A 37 -2.54 2.19 -19.09
C TYR A 37 -3.94 2.23 -19.75
N ASP A 38 -4.98 2.31 -18.92
CA ASP A 38 -6.36 2.54 -19.36
C ASP A 38 -6.97 3.70 -18.56
N LYS A 39 -7.76 4.56 -19.21
CA LYS A 39 -8.48 5.66 -18.55
C LYS A 39 -9.46 5.19 -17.47
N ARG A 40 -9.81 3.91 -17.46
CA ARG A 40 -10.66 3.27 -16.44
C ARG A 40 -9.90 2.85 -15.20
N ASP A 41 -8.56 2.89 -15.24
CA ASP A 41 -7.74 2.59 -14.07
C ASP A 41 -8.02 3.65 -12.97
N LEU A 42 -8.17 3.20 -11.74
CA LEU A 42 -8.58 4.04 -10.62
C LEU A 42 -7.36 4.75 -10.03
N SER A 43 -7.42 6.06 -9.88
CA SER A 43 -6.42 6.78 -9.08
C SER A 43 -6.69 6.51 -7.60
N ILE A 44 -5.69 5.95 -6.91
CA ILE A 44 -5.84 5.48 -5.52
C ILE A 44 -5.01 6.25 -4.50
N ALA A 45 -3.98 6.97 -4.94
CA ALA A 45 -3.14 7.81 -4.08
C ALA A 45 -2.40 8.87 -4.90
N TYR A 46 -2.00 9.94 -4.22
CA TYR A 46 -1.04 10.91 -4.70
C TYR A 46 0.07 11.06 -3.66
N HIS A 47 1.32 10.80 -4.06
CA HIS A 47 2.48 10.99 -3.19
C HIS A 47 3.29 12.17 -3.71
N TYR A 48 3.69 13.08 -2.82
CA TYR A 48 4.64 14.12 -3.20
C TYR A 48 5.97 13.45 -3.58
N GLY A 49 6.50 13.63 -4.78
CA GLY A 49 7.62 12.81 -5.29
C GLY A 49 7.21 11.41 -5.75
N GLU A 50 8.18 10.56 -6.12
CA GLU A 50 7.88 9.26 -6.72
C GLU A 50 7.49 8.21 -5.65
N PRO A 51 6.42 7.43 -5.88
CA PRO A 51 6.12 6.25 -5.07
C PRO A 51 7.28 5.23 -5.14
N GLU A 52 7.74 4.77 -3.99
CA GLU A 52 8.89 3.85 -3.85
C GLU A 52 8.45 2.38 -3.88
N GLY A 53 7.20 2.10 -3.55
CA GLY A 53 6.68 0.73 -3.56
C GLY A 53 5.21 0.64 -3.25
N ALA A 54 4.66 -0.54 -3.48
CA ALA A 54 3.31 -0.87 -3.04
C ALA A 54 3.21 -2.35 -2.64
N MET A 55 2.21 -2.66 -1.83
CA MET A 55 1.79 -4.02 -1.58
C MET A 55 0.28 -4.16 -1.76
N ILE A 56 -0.14 -5.30 -2.27
CA ILE A 56 -1.54 -5.73 -2.27
C ILE A 56 -1.64 -6.81 -1.20
N SER A 57 -2.57 -6.66 -0.26
CA SER A 57 -2.80 -7.69 0.76
C SER A 57 -3.05 -9.08 0.12
N PRO A 58 -2.64 -10.20 0.74
CA PRO A 58 -2.75 -11.53 0.10
C PRO A 58 -4.16 -11.94 -0.27
N THR A 59 -5.16 -11.43 0.45
CA THR A 59 -6.59 -11.64 0.20
C THR A 59 -7.22 -10.54 -0.66
N GLU A 60 -6.40 -9.64 -1.20
CA GLU A 60 -6.79 -8.53 -2.08
C GLU A 60 -7.90 -7.64 -1.48
N ASP A 61 -7.79 -7.35 -0.18
CA ASP A 61 -8.76 -6.52 0.55
C ASP A 61 -8.38 -5.03 0.56
N TYR A 62 -7.09 -4.73 0.46
CA TYR A 62 -6.56 -3.38 0.38
C TYR A 62 -5.18 -3.34 -0.28
N VAL A 63 -4.77 -2.14 -0.66
CA VAL A 63 -3.46 -1.77 -1.17
C VAL A 63 -2.81 -0.80 -0.19
N VAL A 64 -1.49 -0.94 -0.01
CA VAL A 64 -0.68 0.10 0.63
C VAL A 64 0.36 0.58 -0.37
N VAL A 65 0.53 1.89 -0.46
CA VAL A 65 1.53 2.55 -1.28
C VAL A 65 2.47 3.32 -0.37
N VAL A 66 3.77 3.24 -0.64
CA VAL A 66 4.82 3.88 0.16
C VAL A 66 5.71 4.76 -0.71
N GLY A 67 6.36 5.72 -0.06
CA GLY A 67 7.34 6.63 -0.63
C GLY A 67 7.52 7.79 0.32
N HIS A 68 7.16 8.99 -0.10
CA HIS A 68 7.07 10.18 0.74
C HIS A 68 5.77 10.23 1.56
N GLY A 69 5.55 9.20 2.36
CA GLY A 69 4.32 8.93 3.10
C GLY A 69 3.79 7.52 2.83
N ILE A 70 2.61 7.25 3.40
CA ILE A 70 1.94 5.95 3.31
C ILE A 70 0.48 6.18 2.95
N SER A 71 0.01 5.57 1.87
CA SER A 71 -1.40 5.60 1.49
C SER A 71 -2.00 4.20 1.58
N ILE A 72 -3.17 4.09 2.19
CA ILE A 72 -3.93 2.85 2.29
C ILE A 72 -5.22 3.04 1.49
N TYR A 73 -5.51 2.09 0.61
CA TYR A 73 -6.71 2.11 -0.23
C TYR A 73 -7.48 0.80 -0.13
N PRO A 74 -8.78 0.81 0.25
CA PRO A 74 -9.59 -0.40 0.35
C PRO A 74 -10.00 -0.89 -1.04
N LEU A 75 -9.81 -2.19 -1.30
CA LEU A 75 -10.30 -2.87 -2.51
C LEU A 75 -11.73 -3.41 -2.32
N ASN A 76 -12.15 -3.61 -1.07
CA ASN A 76 -13.50 -4.02 -0.71
C ASN A 76 -13.87 -3.55 0.71
N GLN A 77 -15.11 -3.81 1.13
CA GLN A 77 -15.64 -3.38 2.45
C GLN A 77 -15.48 -4.42 3.57
N LYS A 78 -14.90 -5.60 3.30
CA LYS A 78 -14.97 -6.79 4.16
C LYS A 78 -14.49 -6.56 5.59
N TYR A 79 -13.47 -5.72 5.77
CA TYR A 79 -12.87 -5.47 7.07
C TYR A 79 -13.03 -4.04 7.59
N GLY A 80 -13.76 -3.19 6.87
CA GLY A 80 -13.93 -1.78 7.22
C GLY A 80 -12.60 -1.01 7.20
N ILE A 81 -11.74 -1.33 6.23
CA ILE A 81 -10.54 -0.52 5.92
C ILE A 81 -11.04 0.72 5.18
N GLU A 82 -10.55 1.88 5.58
CA GLU A 82 -10.89 3.15 4.95
C GLU A 82 -9.69 3.66 4.14
N SER A 83 -9.97 4.50 3.14
CA SER A 83 -8.89 5.16 2.41
C SER A 83 -8.28 6.22 3.31
N VAL A 84 -6.96 6.22 3.44
CA VAL A 84 -6.22 7.20 4.24
C VAL A 84 -4.86 7.46 3.65
N GLU A 85 -4.38 8.69 3.81
CA GLU A 85 -2.99 9.07 3.58
C GLU A 85 -2.38 9.49 4.92
N LEU A 86 -1.21 8.93 5.23
CA LEU A 86 -0.50 9.09 6.49
C LEU A 86 0.92 9.57 6.18
N PHE A 87 1.44 10.46 7.03
CA PHE A 87 2.83 10.94 6.94
C PHE A 87 3.19 11.55 5.58
N ASN A 88 2.23 12.18 4.90
CA ASN A 88 2.41 12.91 3.64
C ASN A 88 2.69 14.42 3.85
N ASP A 89 2.36 14.94 5.04
CA ASP A 89 2.56 16.35 5.39
C ASP A 89 4.05 16.70 5.53
N PRO A 90 4.52 17.86 5.03
CA PRO A 90 5.94 18.26 5.07
C PRO A 90 6.58 18.29 6.47
N ASN A 91 5.77 18.49 7.51
CA ASN A 91 6.25 18.57 8.91
C ASN A 91 6.24 17.23 9.65
N SER A 92 5.66 16.19 9.05
CA SER A 92 5.54 14.85 9.65
C SER A 92 5.74 13.76 8.60
N GLN A 93 6.55 14.07 7.58
CA GLN A 93 6.77 13.19 6.45
C GLN A 93 7.65 12.02 6.86
N MET A 94 7.23 10.80 6.49
CA MET A 94 8.05 9.60 6.64
C MET A 94 8.51 9.14 5.27
N TRP A 95 9.84 9.08 5.07
CA TRP A 95 10.40 8.56 3.84
C TRP A 95 10.56 7.04 3.91
N THR A 96 9.61 6.34 3.28
CA THR A 96 9.45 4.90 3.35
C THR A 96 9.90 4.23 2.06
N ASN A 97 10.91 3.37 2.15
CA ASN A 97 11.62 2.79 0.99
C ASN A 97 11.27 1.31 0.74
N GLY A 98 10.43 0.72 1.58
CA GLY A 98 10.07 -0.69 1.45
C GLY A 98 8.86 -1.03 2.29
N ILE A 99 8.06 -1.96 1.77
CA ILE A 99 6.85 -2.43 2.43
C ILE A 99 6.68 -3.93 2.21
N HIS A 100 6.16 -4.62 3.23
CA HIS A 100 6.04 -6.06 3.23
C HIS A 100 4.95 -6.54 4.20
N ILE A 101 4.38 -7.71 3.94
CA ILE A 101 3.39 -8.35 4.80
C ILE A 101 3.69 -9.85 4.92
N GLU A 102 3.58 -10.38 6.14
CA GLU A 102 3.82 -11.78 6.44
C GLU A 102 2.73 -12.39 7.32
N SER A 103 2.62 -13.72 7.24
CA SER A 103 1.59 -14.48 7.95
C SER A 103 1.71 -14.39 9.48
N TYR A 104 2.94 -14.39 10.00
CA TYR A 104 3.23 -14.27 11.43
C TYR A 104 3.13 -12.84 11.95
N ASP A 105 2.87 -11.85 11.08
CA ASP A 105 2.63 -10.48 11.54
C ASP A 105 1.23 -10.27 12.10
N GLN A 106 0.33 -11.21 11.88
CA GLN A 106 -1.03 -11.10 12.39
C GLN A 106 -1.06 -11.60 13.85
N PRO A 107 -1.77 -10.91 14.78
CA PRO A 107 -1.93 -11.40 16.13
C PRO A 107 -2.64 -12.76 16.10
N ASP A 108 -2.27 -13.71 16.96
CA ASP A 108 -2.77 -15.09 16.94
C ASP A 108 -4.31 -15.17 16.91
N ASP A 109 -5.01 -14.24 17.57
CA ASP A 109 -6.48 -14.16 17.62
C ASP A 109 -7.13 -13.74 16.29
N SER A 110 -6.35 -13.26 15.31
CA SER A 110 -6.85 -12.86 13.99
C SER A 110 -7.27 -14.03 13.11
N TRP A 111 -7.04 -15.28 13.54
CA TRP A 111 -7.37 -16.48 12.77
C TRP A 111 -8.74 -17.08 13.15
N GLU A 112 -9.32 -16.74 14.31
CA GLU A 112 -10.37 -17.57 14.92
C GLU A 112 -11.82 -17.22 14.54
N THR A 113 -12.09 -16.05 13.94
CA THR A 113 -13.49 -15.66 13.62
C THR A 113 -13.68 -15.04 12.24
N GLY A 114 -12.98 -15.53 11.21
CA GLY A 114 -13.20 -15.03 9.84
C GLY A 114 -12.13 -15.35 8.80
N GLY A 115 -11.09 -16.12 9.19
CA GLY A 115 -9.87 -16.31 8.41
C GLY A 115 -8.83 -15.22 8.72
N PRO A 116 -7.60 -15.33 8.18
CA PRO A 116 -6.54 -14.39 8.49
C PRO A 116 -6.94 -12.97 8.10
N TYR A 117 -7.09 -12.12 9.10
CA TYR A 117 -7.14 -10.69 8.89
C TYR A 117 -5.71 -10.23 8.63
N TRP A 118 -5.30 -10.22 7.35
CA TRP A 118 -4.01 -9.69 6.89
C TRP A 118 -3.94 -8.17 7.09
N LEU A 119 -4.06 -7.68 8.32
CA LEU A 119 -4.20 -6.26 8.63
C LEU A 119 -2.88 -5.61 9.01
N TRP A 120 -1.93 -6.40 9.51
CA TRP A 120 -0.63 -5.87 9.90
C TRP A 120 0.36 -6.00 8.76
N PHE A 121 1.02 -4.90 8.43
CA PHE A 121 2.12 -4.85 7.49
C PHE A 121 3.34 -4.16 8.12
N ARG A 122 4.51 -4.41 7.57
CA ARG A 122 5.76 -3.76 7.96
C ARG A 122 6.27 -2.85 6.87
N PHE A 123 6.97 -1.82 7.27
CA PHE A 123 7.64 -0.92 6.34
C PHE A 123 8.95 -0.41 6.92
N VAL A 124 9.85 -0.03 6.01
CA VAL A 124 11.17 0.51 6.34
C VAL A 124 11.15 2.00 6.03
N SER A 125 11.37 2.83 7.04
CA SER A 125 11.40 4.30 6.89
C SER A 125 12.64 4.88 7.54
N ILE A 126 13.02 6.07 7.07
CA ILE A 126 14.08 6.88 7.70
C ILE A 126 13.46 7.72 8.82
N GLU A 127 14.05 7.65 10.02
CA GLU A 127 13.73 8.46 11.20
C GLU A 127 15.06 8.89 11.84
N ASP A 128 15.27 10.20 12.08
CA ASP A 128 16.51 10.77 12.64
C ASP A 128 17.80 10.25 11.96
N ASP A 129 17.82 10.26 10.62
CA ASP A 129 18.91 9.76 9.77
C ASP A 129 19.24 8.26 9.96
N LYS A 130 18.32 7.49 10.55
CA LYS A 130 18.45 6.05 10.73
C LYS A 130 17.35 5.30 10.03
N THR A 131 17.71 4.17 9.45
CA THR A 131 16.75 3.20 8.94
C THR A 131 16.07 2.50 10.10
N CYS A 132 14.76 2.65 10.21
CA CYS A 132 13.93 2.01 11.23
C CYS A 132 12.89 1.11 10.59
N VAL A 133 12.52 0.05 11.31
CA VAL A 133 11.46 -0.87 10.89
C VAL A 133 10.22 -0.59 11.73
N PHE A 134 9.12 -0.34 11.03
CA PHE A 134 7.83 -0.09 11.63
C PHE A 134 6.86 -1.20 11.25
N LYS A 135 5.85 -1.37 12.07
CA LYS A 135 4.72 -2.26 11.85
C LYS A 135 3.44 -1.46 12.06
N MET A 136 2.52 -1.52 11.10
CA MET A 136 1.27 -0.78 11.15
C MET A 136 0.07 -1.69 10.89
N ASN A 137 -1.03 -1.42 11.59
CA ASN A 137 -2.33 -2.00 11.29
C ASN A 137 -3.06 -1.16 10.24
N ALA A 138 -3.47 -1.78 9.13
CA ALA A 138 -4.11 -1.11 8.00
C ALA A 138 -5.51 -0.57 8.29
N LYS A 139 -6.16 -1.02 9.37
CA LYS A 139 -7.49 -0.58 9.77
C LYS A 139 -7.43 0.47 10.88
N THR A 140 -6.65 0.20 11.92
CA THR A 140 -6.61 1.05 13.12
C THR A 140 -5.54 2.13 13.03
N HIS A 141 -4.62 2.00 12.07
CA HIS A 141 -3.41 2.82 11.90
C HIS A 141 -2.51 2.82 13.14
N GLU A 142 -2.68 1.82 14.01
CA GLU A 142 -1.78 1.58 15.13
C GLU A 142 -0.38 1.34 14.59
N LEU A 143 0.59 2.14 15.05
CA LEU A 143 1.97 2.13 14.61
C LEU A 143 2.88 1.66 15.74
N LEU A 144 3.66 0.62 15.47
CA LEU A 144 4.63 0.04 16.38
C LEU A 144 6.02 0.16 15.77
N LYS A 145 6.98 0.66 16.55
CA LYS A 145 8.40 0.57 16.20
C LYS A 145 8.91 -0.81 16.61
N VAL A 146 9.52 -1.53 15.68
CA VAL A 146 9.99 -2.91 15.91
C VAL A 146 11.46 -2.92 16.37
N ASP A 147 12.28 -1.97 15.91
CA ASP A 147 13.68 -1.76 16.28
C ASP A 147 14.06 -0.26 16.34
#